data_AF-A0A7W0KWB1-F1
#
_entry.id   AF-A0A7W0KWB1-F1
#
_cell.length_a   1.000
_cell.length_b   1.000
_cell.length_c   1.000
_cell.angle_alpha   90.00
_cell.angle_beta   90.00
_cell.angle_gamma   90.00
#
_symmetry.space_group_name_H-M   'P 1'
#
loop_
_entity.id
_entity.type
_entity.pdbx_description
1 polymer ?
#
loop_
_entity_poly.entity_id
_entity_poly.type
_entity_poly.pdbx_seq_one_letter_code
_entity_poly.pdbx_strand_id
1 'polypeptide(L)'
;MNQMKTRLQSLGLLHRAIRATTDDELATIVDGLKDDHREAVERLTGAEPTPEAIRAAATKGRLDGGMESLAVVLTDASLADCIEQLGDHSDSPTTEQLTNVLPGIVERHGVGATRIMLASTVAGEGAASAVIRDLLKHDELVKLPPAEPAAAVPARATTPGEPDPEREALKTRRLEQRRRRQEDARQRREQSARARHRA
;
A
#
# COMPACT_ATOMS: atom_id res chain seq x y z
N MET A 1 -1.14 11.16 14.39
CA MET A 1 -0.87 9.93 13.60
C MET A 1 0.52 10.08 12.99
N ASN A 2 1.38 9.05 13.00
CA ASN A 2 2.72 9.19 12.43
C ASN A 2 2.60 9.15 10.89
N GLN A 3 2.78 10.29 10.21
CA GLN A 3 2.64 10.41 8.74
C GLN A 3 3.49 9.37 8.01
N MET A 4 4.73 9.14 8.45
CA MET A 4 5.60 8.10 7.91
C MET A 4 4.98 6.70 7.99
N LYS A 5 4.32 6.38 9.11
CA LYS A 5 3.64 5.09 9.28
C LYS A 5 2.47 4.94 8.32
N THR A 6 1.66 5.98 8.17
CA THR A 6 0.53 5.97 7.22
C THR A 6 1.03 5.77 5.80
N ARG A 7 2.08 6.50 5.40
CA ARG A 7 2.70 6.40 4.08
C ARG A 7 3.22 4.99 3.80
N LEU A 8 3.98 4.41 4.72
CA LEU A 8 4.49 3.03 4.59
C LEU A 8 3.37 1.98 4.48
N GLN A 9 2.23 2.21 5.14
CA GLN A 9 1.06 1.35 5.03
C GLN A 9 0.40 1.45 3.65
N SER A 10 0.23 2.66 3.11
CA SER A 10 -0.29 2.87 1.76
C SER A 10 0.63 2.28 0.69
N LEU A 11 1.94 2.48 0.81
CA LEU A 11 2.93 1.86 -0.07
C LEU A 11 2.91 0.32 0.02
N GLY A 12 2.73 -0.23 1.21
CA GLY A 12 2.57 -1.66 1.40
C GLY A 12 1.31 -2.22 0.73
N LEU A 13 0.23 -1.43 0.67
CA LEU A 13 -1.00 -1.80 -0.02
C LEU A 13 -0.82 -1.83 -1.53
N LEU A 14 -0.19 -0.80 -2.10
CA LEU A 14 0.13 -0.74 -3.53
C LEU A 14 1.07 -1.88 -3.95
N HIS A 15 2.14 -2.12 -3.20
CA HIS A 15 3.06 -3.24 -3.47
C HIS A 15 2.33 -4.59 -3.46
N ARG A 16 1.37 -4.77 -2.53
CA ARG A 16 0.55 -5.97 -2.48
C ARG A 16 -0.39 -6.09 -3.68
N ALA A 17 -0.99 -4.99 -4.14
CA ALA A 17 -1.84 -5.01 -5.33
C ALA A 17 -1.06 -5.49 -6.56
N ILE A 18 0.13 -4.90 -6.82
CA ILE A 18 1.01 -5.30 -7.93
C ILE A 18 1.45 -6.77 -7.81
N ARG A 19 1.73 -7.25 -6.60
CA ARG A 19 2.11 -8.66 -6.37
C ARG A 19 0.95 -9.64 -6.55
N ALA A 20 -0.28 -9.22 -6.28
CA ALA A 20 -1.47 -10.05 -6.40
C ALA A 20 -1.97 -10.16 -7.84
N THR A 21 -1.59 -9.23 -8.71
CA THR A 21 -1.87 -9.29 -10.15
C THR A 21 -1.08 -10.41 -10.80
N THR A 22 -1.76 -11.25 -11.58
CA THR A 22 -1.14 -12.41 -12.26
C THR A 22 -0.24 -11.96 -13.42
N ASP A 23 0.55 -12.90 -13.96
CA ASP A 23 1.39 -12.62 -15.13
C ASP A 23 0.55 -12.26 -16.36
N ASP A 24 -0.52 -13.02 -16.61
CA ASP A 24 -1.44 -12.77 -17.72
C ASP A 24 -2.15 -11.42 -17.60
N GLU A 25 -2.55 -11.05 -16.38
CA GLU A 25 -3.15 -9.74 -16.10
C GLU A 25 -2.14 -8.60 -16.34
N LEU A 26 -0.90 -8.75 -15.85
CA LEU A 26 0.15 -7.73 -16.08
C LEU A 26 0.51 -7.61 -17.56
N ALA A 27 0.59 -8.73 -18.29
CA ALA A 27 0.83 -8.72 -19.72
C ALA A 27 -0.32 -8.01 -20.47
N THR A 28 -1.57 -8.31 -20.11
CA THR A 28 -2.75 -7.65 -20.70
C THR A 28 -2.75 -6.15 -20.43
N ILE A 29 -2.38 -5.72 -19.22
CA ILE A 29 -2.25 -4.29 -18.89
C ILE A 29 -1.22 -3.63 -19.80
N VAL A 30 -0.05 -4.25 -19.96
CA VAL A 30 1.05 -3.74 -20.78
C VAL A 30 0.67 -3.67 -22.25
N ASP A 31 0.01 -4.70 -22.79
CA ASP A 31 -0.44 -4.75 -24.18
C ASP A 31 -1.52 -3.70 -24.48
N GLY A 32 -2.28 -3.29 -23.46
CA GLY A 32 -3.27 -2.22 -23.55
C GLY A 32 -2.70 -0.80 -23.44
N LEU A 33 -1.41 -0.65 -23.14
CA LEU A 33 -0.78 0.67 -23.03
C LEU A 33 -0.59 1.32 -24.40
N LYS A 34 -0.74 2.65 -24.44
CA LYS A 34 -0.28 3.46 -25.58
C LYS A 34 1.25 3.44 -25.64
N ASP A 35 1.81 3.65 -26.83
CA ASP A 35 3.26 3.63 -27.07
C ASP A 35 4.05 4.47 -26.05
N ASP A 36 3.63 5.72 -25.81
CA ASP A 36 4.30 6.61 -24.84
C ASP A 36 4.27 6.06 -23.40
N HIS A 37 3.17 5.42 -23.00
CA HIS A 37 3.06 4.79 -21.68
C HIS A 37 3.90 3.51 -21.60
N ARG A 38 3.95 2.72 -22.68
CA ARG A 38 4.81 1.54 -22.78
C ARG A 38 6.28 1.93 -22.63
N GLU A 39 6.73 2.96 -23.36
CA GLU A 39 8.08 3.50 -23.24
C GLU A 39 8.37 4.03 -21.83
N ALA A 40 7.39 4.66 -21.18
CA ALA A 40 7.53 5.08 -19.79
C ALA A 40 7.71 3.89 -18.83
N VAL A 41 6.96 2.80 -19.02
CA VAL A 41 7.17 1.56 -18.24
C VAL A 41 8.55 0.99 -18.49
N GLU A 42 9.00 0.89 -19.74
CA GLU A 42 10.35 0.42 -20.11
C GLU A 42 11.46 1.21 -19.43
N ARG A 43 11.32 2.54 -19.36
CA ARG A 43 12.28 3.40 -18.65
C ARG A 43 12.28 3.16 -17.14
N LEU A 44 11.11 2.90 -16.54
CA LEU A 44 10.96 2.65 -15.11
C LEU A 44 11.47 1.26 -14.71
N THR A 45 11.26 0.26 -15.56
CA THR A 45 11.77 -1.12 -15.36
C THR A 45 13.25 -1.23 -15.74
N GLY A 46 13.73 -0.40 -16.66
CA GLY A 46 15.05 -0.49 -17.27
C GLY A 46 15.20 -1.67 -18.25
N ALA A 47 14.08 -2.24 -18.69
CA ALA A 47 14.01 -3.41 -19.57
C ALA A 47 12.63 -3.52 -20.23
N GLU A 48 12.44 -4.52 -21.09
CA GLU A 48 11.12 -4.87 -21.63
C GLU A 48 10.09 -5.02 -20.49
N PRO A 49 8.85 -4.51 -20.64
CA PRO A 49 7.86 -4.43 -19.56
C PRO A 49 7.19 -5.79 -19.28
N THR A 50 7.98 -6.79 -18.92
CA THR A 50 7.47 -8.12 -18.53
C THR A 50 6.88 -8.09 -17.11
N PRO A 51 5.98 -9.03 -16.76
CA PRO A 51 5.46 -9.15 -15.39
C PRO A 51 6.54 -9.23 -14.31
N GLU A 52 7.64 -9.95 -14.58
CA GLU A 52 8.78 -10.03 -13.69
C GLU A 52 9.48 -8.69 -13.52
N ALA A 53 9.76 -8.00 -14.63
CA ALA A 53 10.43 -6.69 -14.63
C ALA A 53 9.60 -5.64 -13.86
N ILE A 54 8.28 -5.63 -14.06
CA ILE A 54 7.35 -4.75 -13.34
C ILE A 54 7.40 -5.00 -11.83
N ARG A 55 7.32 -6.26 -11.39
CA ARG A 55 7.38 -6.59 -9.95
C ARG A 55 8.75 -6.29 -9.33
N ALA A 56 9.82 -6.51 -10.08
CA ALA A 56 11.18 -6.16 -9.66
C ALA A 56 11.32 -4.64 -9.50
N ALA A 57 10.85 -3.86 -10.48
CA ALA A 57 10.86 -2.41 -10.46
C ALA A 57 10.01 -1.85 -9.30
N ALA A 58 8.80 -2.37 -9.10
CA ALA A 58 7.94 -1.99 -7.97
C ALA A 58 8.60 -2.27 -6.61
N THR A 59 9.35 -3.37 -6.49
CA THR A 59 10.06 -3.72 -5.26
C THR A 59 11.25 -2.79 -5.02
N LYS A 60 12.03 -2.50 -6.06
CA LYS A 60 13.18 -1.59 -6.00
C LYS A 60 12.74 -0.15 -5.71
N GLY A 61 11.70 0.31 -6.39
CA GLY A 61 11.20 1.69 -6.35
C GLY A 61 10.24 1.99 -5.19
N ARG A 62 10.20 1.12 -4.18
CA ARG A 62 9.19 1.22 -3.10
C ARG A 62 9.37 2.45 -2.20
N LEU A 63 10.59 2.97 -2.09
CA LEU A 63 10.94 4.06 -1.17
C LEU A 63 11.34 5.36 -1.87
N ASP A 64 11.57 5.32 -3.18
CA ASP A 64 12.04 6.46 -3.99
C ASP A 64 10.95 7.05 -4.90
N GLY A 65 9.73 6.50 -4.88
CA GLY A 65 8.60 6.94 -5.72
C GLY A 65 8.50 6.23 -7.08
N GLY A 66 9.45 5.34 -7.41
CA GLY A 66 9.43 4.60 -8.66
C GLY A 66 8.23 3.65 -8.77
N MET A 67 7.82 3.02 -7.66
CA MET A 67 6.64 2.14 -7.64
C MET A 67 5.34 2.90 -7.92
N GLU A 68 5.19 4.09 -7.37
CA GLU A 68 4.01 4.93 -7.58
C GLU A 68 3.97 5.47 -9.00
N SER A 69 5.12 5.90 -9.53
CA SER A 69 5.23 6.33 -10.93
C SER A 69 4.84 5.19 -11.88
N LEU A 70 5.34 3.98 -11.60
CA LEU A 70 4.99 2.77 -12.35
C LEU A 70 3.49 2.48 -12.27
N ALA A 71 2.91 2.52 -11.07
CA ALA A 71 1.48 2.26 -10.89
C ALA A 71 0.60 3.27 -11.63
N VAL A 72 0.95 4.56 -11.60
CA VAL A 72 0.22 5.61 -12.34
C VAL A 72 0.19 5.31 -13.83
N VAL A 73 1.35 4.97 -14.43
CA VAL A 73 1.43 4.68 -15.86
C VAL A 73 0.66 3.40 -16.22
N LEU A 74 0.79 2.34 -15.41
CA LEU A 74 0.09 1.07 -15.64
C LEU A 74 -1.43 1.20 -15.57
N THR A 75 -1.95 2.22 -14.87
CA THR A 75 -3.40 2.35 -14.64
C THR A 75 -3.98 3.65 -15.16
N ASP A 76 -3.28 4.35 -16.05
CA ASP A 76 -3.76 5.62 -16.59
C ASP A 76 -5.13 5.48 -17.27
N ALA A 77 -5.28 4.46 -18.13
CA ALA A 77 -6.54 4.21 -18.85
C ALA A 77 -7.70 3.84 -17.93
N SER A 78 -7.47 2.98 -16.92
CA SER A 78 -8.51 2.57 -15.98
C SER A 78 -8.88 3.69 -15.01
N LEU A 79 -7.93 4.56 -14.64
CA LEU A 79 -8.18 5.75 -13.83
C LEU A 79 -9.00 6.78 -14.62
N ALA A 80 -8.65 7.04 -15.88
CA ALA A 80 -9.38 7.98 -16.73
C ALA A 80 -10.84 7.55 -16.92
N ASP A 81 -11.08 6.27 -17.19
CA ASP A 81 -12.42 5.69 -17.29
C ASP A 81 -13.17 5.77 -15.95
N CYS A 82 -12.52 5.45 -14.83
CA CYS A 82 -13.14 5.57 -13.51
C CYS A 82 -13.54 7.02 -13.19
N ILE A 83 -12.70 8.00 -13.54
CA ILE A 83 -13.01 9.43 -13.38
C ILE A 83 -14.19 9.83 -14.27
N GLU A 84 -14.20 9.42 -15.54
CA GLU A 84 -15.30 9.69 -16.48
C GLU A 84 -16.64 9.14 -15.96
N GLN A 85 -16.65 7.90 -15.47
CA GLN A 85 -17.85 7.24 -14.96
C GLN A 85 -18.35 7.84 -13.64
N LEU A 86 -17.45 8.36 -12.81
CA LEU A 86 -17.81 9.05 -11.56
C LEU A 86 -18.31 10.49 -11.81
N GLY A 87 -17.92 11.11 -12.94
CA GLY A 87 -18.30 12.47 -13.29
C GLY A 87 -17.93 13.47 -12.18
N ASP A 88 -18.88 14.32 -11.79
CA ASP A 88 -18.70 15.35 -10.74
C ASP A 88 -18.32 14.78 -9.36
N HIS A 89 -18.42 13.47 -9.17
CA HIS A 89 -18.06 12.80 -7.93
C HIS A 89 -16.61 12.29 -7.90
N SER A 90 -15.85 12.40 -9.00
CA SER A 90 -14.52 11.79 -9.13
C SER A 90 -13.53 12.20 -8.04
N ASP A 91 -13.60 13.44 -7.56
CA ASP A 91 -12.69 13.97 -6.54
C ASP A 91 -12.94 13.40 -5.14
N SER A 92 -14.19 13.07 -4.82
CA SER A 92 -14.59 12.57 -3.50
C SER A 92 -15.79 11.61 -3.60
N PRO A 93 -15.63 10.46 -4.28
CA PRO A 93 -16.71 9.52 -4.46
C PRO A 93 -17.05 8.81 -3.15
N THR A 94 -18.33 8.48 -2.97
CA THR A 94 -18.80 7.62 -1.88
C THR A 94 -18.55 6.15 -2.17
N THR A 95 -18.69 5.30 -1.16
CA THR A 95 -18.62 3.84 -1.33
C THR A 95 -19.62 3.36 -2.38
N GLU A 96 -20.87 3.83 -2.33
CA GLU A 96 -21.93 3.44 -3.26
C GLU A 96 -21.59 3.81 -4.71
N GLN A 97 -21.08 5.02 -4.92
CA GLN A 97 -20.67 5.48 -6.24
C GLN A 97 -19.53 4.62 -6.80
N LEU A 98 -18.52 4.32 -5.98
CA LEU A 98 -17.44 3.41 -6.38
C LEU A 98 -17.96 2.00 -6.68
N THR A 99 -18.79 1.41 -5.82
CA THR A 99 -19.32 0.05 -6.03
C THR A 99 -20.22 -0.04 -7.27
N ASN A 100 -20.84 1.06 -7.70
CA ASN A 100 -21.62 1.10 -8.93
C ASN A 100 -20.75 1.14 -10.20
N VAL A 101 -19.62 1.86 -10.18
CA VAL A 101 -18.75 2.00 -11.37
C VAL A 101 -17.74 0.85 -11.50
N LEU A 102 -17.24 0.32 -10.39
CA LEU A 102 -16.14 -0.66 -10.37
C LEU A 102 -16.41 -1.93 -11.17
N PRO A 103 -17.64 -2.51 -11.21
CA PRO A 103 -17.92 -3.67 -12.07
C PRO A 103 -17.60 -3.41 -13.55
N GLY A 104 -17.99 -2.25 -14.08
CA GLY A 104 -17.70 -1.87 -15.47
C GLY A 104 -16.22 -1.62 -15.72
N ILE A 105 -15.51 -1.05 -14.73
CA ILE A 105 -14.05 -0.85 -14.82
C ILE A 105 -13.34 -2.21 -14.84
N VAL A 106 -13.74 -3.16 -13.98
CA VAL A 106 -13.17 -4.51 -13.97
C VAL A 106 -13.45 -5.25 -15.27
N GLU A 107 -14.64 -5.11 -15.84
CA GLU A 107 -14.98 -5.73 -17.13
C GLU A 107 -14.09 -5.23 -18.27
N ARG A 108 -13.78 -3.92 -18.31
CA ARG A 108 -13.00 -3.31 -19.40
C ARG A 108 -11.48 -3.41 -19.23
N HIS A 109 -11.00 -3.29 -17.99
CA HIS A 109 -9.55 -3.17 -17.69
C HIS A 109 -8.99 -4.36 -16.90
N GLY A 110 -9.85 -5.27 -16.44
CA GLY A 110 -9.46 -6.39 -15.60
C GLY A 110 -9.30 -6.03 -14.12
N VAL A 111 -9.47 -7.02 -13.25
CA VAL A 111 -9.45 -6.82 -11.78
C VAL A 111 -8.06 -6.42 -11.28
N GLY A 112 -6.99 -6.94 -11.92
CA GLY A 112 -5.61 -6.55 -11.64
C GLY A 112 -5.36 -5.04 -11.78
N ALA A 113 -5.73 -4.46 -12.93
CA ALA A 113 -5.57 -3.03 -13.20
C ALA A 113 -6.39 -2.19 -12.21
N THR A 114 -7.64 -2.57 -11.97
CA THR A 114 -8.54 -1.89 -11.04
C THR A 114 -7.98 -1.88 -9.60
N ARG A 115 -7.42 -3.00 -9.13
CA ARG A 115 -6.79 -3.09 -7.81
C ARG A 115 -5.55 -2.20 -7.70
N ILE A 116 -4.69 -2.19 -8.72
CA ILE A 116 -3.51 -1.32 -8.76
C ILE A 116 -3.93 0.14 -8.76
N MET A 117 -4.94 0.52 -9.57
CA MET A 117 -5.48 1.88 -9.67
C MET A 117 -5.95 2.38 -8.32
N LEU A 118 -6.82 1.60 -7.67
CA LEU A 118 -7.36 1.89 -6.34
C LEU A 118 -6.23 2.02 -5.30
N ALA A 119 -5.28 1.10 -5.28
CA ALA A 119 -4.17 1.16 -4.34
C ALA A 119 -3.21 2.33 -4.63
N SER A 120 -3.07 2.75 -5.89
CA SER A 120 -2.29 3.91 -6.31
C SER A 120 -2.91 5.21 -5.77
N THR A 121 -4.23 5.36 -5.87
CA THR A 121 -4.96 6.49 -5.26
C THR A 121 -4.74 6.58 -3.74
N VAL A 122 -4.68 5.43 -3.05
CA VAL A 122 -4.38 5.37 -1.62
C VAL A 122 -2.92 5.76 -1.33
N ALA A 123 -1.98 5.36 -2.19
CA ALA A 123 -0.56 5.70 -2.07
C ALA A 123 -0.30 7.19 -2.33
N GLY A 124 -1.04 7.80 -3.26
CA GLY A 124 -1.04 9.23 -3.57
C GLY A 124 -1.86 10.09 -2.60
N GLU A 125 -2.43 9.50 -1.54
CA GLU A 125 -3.22 10.20 -0.52
C GLU A 125 -4.46 10.93 -1.07
N GLY A 126 -5.07 10.42 -2.14
CA GLY A 126 -6.28 10.99 -2.72
C GLY A 126 -7.46 11.03 -1.74
N ALA A 127 -8.42 11.94 -1.92
CA ALA A 127 -9.55 12.15 -1.00
C ALA A 127 -10.36 10.86 -0.72
N ALA A 128 -10.50 10.00 -1.73
CA ALA A 128 -11.16 8.70 -1.63
C ALA A 128 -10.39 7.62 -0.83
N SER A 129 -9.16 7.90 -0.36
CA SER A 129 -8.26 6.90 0.23
C SER A 129 -8.88 6.08 1.37
N ALA A 130 -9.75 6.70 2.18
CA ALA A 130 -10.39 5.99 3.29
C ALA A 130 -11.37 4.93 2.80
N VAL A 131 -12.25 5.29 1.87
CA VAL A 131 -13.24 4.40 1.27
C VAL A 131 -12.54 3.31 0.45
N ILE A 132 -11.54 3.67 -0.36
CA ILE A 132 -10.81 2.71 -1.19
C ILE A 132 -10.07 1.67 -0.33
N ARG A 133 -9.47 2.07 0.79
CA ARG A 133 -8.85 1.11 1.72
C ARG A 133 -9.85 0.11 2.31
N ASP A 134 -11.11 0.52 2.47
CA ASP A 134 -12.17 -0.35 2.97
C ASP A 134 -12.57 -1.37 1.89
N LEU A 135 -12.80 -0.90 0.66
CA LEU A 135 -13.09 -1.73 -0.51
C LEU A 135 -12.00 -2.80 -0.73
N LEU A 136 -10.72 -2.40 -0.75
CA LEU A 136 -9.60 -3.34 -0.94
C LEU A 136 -9.45 -4.40 0.17
N LYS A 137 -10.18 -4.26 1.30
CA LYS A 137 -10.22 -5.24 2.39
C LYS A 137 -11.48 -6.09 2.40
N HIS A 138 -12.61 -5.52 2.00
CA HIS A 138 -13.93 -6.06 2.31
C HIS A 138 -14.81 -6.30 1.09
N ASP A 139 -14.57 -5.61 -0.03
CA ASP A 139 -15.42 -5.70 -1.22
C ASP A 139 -15.15 -7.00 -2.00
N GLU A 140 -16.19 -7.77 -2.31
CA GLU A 140 -16.03 -9.10 -2.94
C GLU A 140 -15.41 -9.03 -4.35
N LEU A 141 -15.55 -7.91 -5.07
CA LEU A 141 -14.99 -7.74 -6.40
C LEU A 141 -13.50 -7.36 -6.34
N VAL A 142 -13.16 -6.32 -5.56
CA VAL A 142 -11.82 -5.73 -5.61
C VAL A 142 -10.94 -6.04 -4.40
N LYS A 143 -11.44 -6.75 -3.37
CA LYS A 143 -10.64 -7.14 -2.21
C LYS A 143 -9.34 -7.83 -2.63
N LEU A 144 -8.25 -7.42 -1.99
CA LEU A 144 -6.95 -8.03 -2.22
C LEU A 144 -6.90 -9.42 -1.60
N PRO A 145 -6.45 -10.45 -2.34
CA PRO A 145 -6.30 -11.78 -1.80
C PRO A 145 -5.33 -11.75 -0.60
N PRO A 146 -5.49 -12.64 0.40
CA PRO A 146 -4.58 -12.72 1.55
C PRO A 146 -3.13 -12.68 1.08
N ALA A 147 -2.30 -11.86 1.73
CA ALA A 147 -0.90 -11.80 1.38
C ALA A 147 -0.30 -13.19 1.61
N GLU A 148 0.27 -13.79 0.56
CA GLU A 148 1.06 -14.99 0.73
C GLU A 148 2.16 -14.69 1.75
N PRO A 149 2.39 -15.58 2.73
CA PRO A 149 3.52 -15.42 3.61
C PRO A 149 4.75 -15.36 2.71
N ALA A 150 5.44 -14.22 2.70
CA ALA A 150 6.68 -14.09 1.96
C ALA A 150 7.53 -15.30 2.31
N ALA A 151 8.00 -16.05 1.30
CA ALA A 151 8.95 -17.14 1.51
C ALA A 151 9.99 -16.57 2.47
N ALA A 152 10.04 -17.15 3.67
CA ALA A 152 10.92 -16.65 4.71
C ALA A 152 12.29 -16.61 4.06
N VAL A 153 12.85 -15.40 3.86
CA VAL A 153 14.26 -15.26 3.53
C VAL A 153 14.93 -16.15 4.55
N PRO A 154 15.64 -17.23 4.16
CA PRO A 154 16.18 -18.16 5.12
C PRO A 154 16.96 -17.29 6.07
N ALA A 155 16.51 -17.23 7.33
CA ALA A 155 17.18 -16.47 8.35
C ALA A 155 18.62 -16.94 8.26
N ARG A 156 19.54 -16.02 7.94
CA ARG A 156 20.97 -16.28 7.88
C ARG A 156 21.26 -17.18 9.07
N ALA A 157 21.69 -18.42 8.83
CA ALA A 157 21.64 -19.49 9.80
C ALA A 157 22.32 -19.06 11.11
N THR A 158 21.54 -18.52 12.05
CA THR A 158 21.94 -18.37 13.44
C THR A 158 21.56 -19.69 14.06
N THR A 159 22.57 -20.47 14.35
CA THR A 159 22.52 -21.74 15.07
C THR A 159 21.49 -21.65 16.21
N PRO A 160 20.50 -22.56 16.30
CA PRO A 160 19.54 -22.55 17.38
C PRO A 160 20.27 -22.74 18.73
N GLY A 161 20.25 -21.72 19.59
CA GLY A 161 20.75 -21.82 20.97
C GLY A 161 21.72 -20.73 21.42
N GLU A 162 22.25 -19.89 20.52
CA GLU A 162 23.08 -18.78 20.96
C GLU A 162 22.23 -17.56 21.37
N PRO A 163 22.40 -17.05 22.60
CA PRO A 163 21.76 -15.82 23.02
C PRO A 163 22.32 -14.66 22.21
N ASP A 164 21.53 -14.16 21.26
CA ASP A 164 21.83 -12.95 20.49
C ASP A 164 21.82 -11.73 21.44
N PRO A 165 23.00 -11.17 21.77
CA PRO A 165 23.11 -10.08 22.73
C PRO A 165 22.43 -8.80 22.23
N GLU A 166 22.29 -8.61 20.90
CA GLU A 166 21.58 -7.46 20.34
C GLU A 166 20.07 -7.58 20.52
N ARG A 167 19.50 -8.78 20.39
CA ARG A 167 18.06 -9.01 20.65
C ARG A 167 17.70 -8.83 22.11
N GLU A 168 18.53 -9.31 23.03
CA GLU A 168 18.32 -9.12 24.48
C GLU A 168 18.53 -7.65 24.88
N ALA A 169 19.52 -6.96 24.29
CA ALA A 169 19.71 -5.52 24.46
C ALA A 169 18.52 -4.70 23.91
N LEU A 170 17.91 -5.15 22.81
CA LEU A 170 16.74 -4.49 22.23
C LEU A 170 15.48 -4.71 23.07
N LYS A 171 15.28 -5.90 23.65
CA LYS A 171 14.19 -6.18 24.58
C LYS A 171 14.32 -5.39 25.86
N THR A 172 15.52 -5.32 26.45
CA THR A 172 15.79 -4.52 27.66
C THR A 172 15.58 -3.03 27.39
N ARG A 173 16.10 -2.49 26.28
CA ARG A 173 15.82 -1.10 25.88
C ARG A 173 14.32 -0.81 25.69
N ARG A 174 13.57 -1.74 25.09
CA ARG A 174 12.10 -1.60 24.91
C ARG A 174 11.35 -1.65 26.24
N LEU A 175 11.76 -2.52 27.16
CA LEU A 175 11.17 -2.61 28.50
C LEU A 175 11.46 -1.36 29.34
N GLU A 176 12.69 -0.85 29.29
CA GLU A 176 13.08 0.39 29.98
C GLU A 176 12.33 1.61 29.43
N GLN A 177 12.23 1.74 28.11
CA GLN A 177 11.44 2.81 27.50
C GLN A 177 9.96 2.69 27.85
N ARG A 178 9.40 1.48 27.92
CA ARG A 178 8.01 1.27 28.33
C ARG A 178 7.79 1.61 29.80
N ARG A 179 8.76 1.30 30.68
CA ARG A 179 8.71 1.62 32.10
C ARG A 179 8.79 3.13 32.34
N ARG A 180 9.73 3.82 31.69
CA ARG A 180 9.85 5.30 31.75
C ARG A 180 8.58 6.00 31.28
N ARG A 181 8.00 5.55 30.16
CA ARG A 181 6.72 6.09 29.66
C ARG A 181 5.54 5.86 30.61
N GLN A 182 5.51 4.74 31.34
CA GLN A 182 4.49 4.46 32.35
C GLN A 182 4.69 5.32 33.61
N GLU A 183 5.92 5.49 34.07
CA GLU A 183 6.27 6.34 35.21
C GLU A 183 5.93 7.82 34.93
N ASP A 184 6.30 8.34 33.75
CA ASP A 184 5.95 9.70 33.32
C ASP A 184 4.43 9.91 33.19
N ALA A 185 3.71 8.92 32.67
CA ALA A 185 2.25 8.97 32.57
C ALA A 185 1.59 8.95 33.95
N ARG A 186 2.14 8.21 34.91
CA ARG A 186 1.65 8.17 36.29
C ARG A 186 1.90 9.48 37.02
N GLN A 187 3.10 10.06 36.88
CA GLN A 187 3.43 11.36 37.47
C GLN A 187 2.55 12.48 36.89
N ARG A 188 2.29 12.48 35.58
CA ARG A 188 1.37 13.45 34.95
C ARG A 188 -0.07 13.29 35.45
N ARG A 189 -0.53 12.06 35.65
CA ARG A 189 -1.85 11.79 36.24
C ARG A 189 -1.95 12.28 37.68
N GLU A 190 -0.94 12.02 38.51
CA GLU A 190 -0.89 12.47 39.91
C GLU A 190 -0.81 14.01 40.03
N GLN A 191 -0.02 14.67 39.17
CA GLN A 191 0.03 16.13 39.09
C GLN A 191 -1.32 16.74 38.66
N SER A 192 -1.98 16.13 37.66
CA SER A 192 -3.31 16.58 37.21
C SER A 192 -4.40 16.37 38.26
N ALA A 193 -4.33 15.30 39.06
CA ALA A 193 -5.26 15.03 40.15
C ALA A 193 -5.08 16.03 41.30
N ARG A 194 -3.83 16.37 41.67
CA ARG A 194 -3.52 17.38 42.69
C ARG A 194 -3.94 18.80 42.28
N ALA A 195 -3.81 19.13 40.99
CA ALA A 195 -4.26 20.42 40.46
C ALA A 195 -5.80 20.56 40.48
N ARG A 196 -6.53 19.46 40.22
CA ARG A 196 -8.00 19.43 40.28
C ARG A 196 -8.56 19.46 41.70
N HIS A 197 -7.79 19.05 42.70
CA HIS A 197 -8.22 19.02 44.10
C HIS A 197 -7.89 20.31 44.88
N ARG A 198 -7.33 21.31 44.20
CA ARG A 198 -6.97 22.65 44.71
C ARG A 198 -7.80 23.79 44.11
N ALA A 199 -8.73 23.48 43.21
CA ALA A 199 -9.77 24.39 42.70
C ALA A 199 -11.09 24.03 43.37
#